data_AF-A0A914BGN3-F1
#
_entry.id   AF-A0A914BGN3-F1
#
_cell.length_a   1.000
_cell.length_b   1.000
_cell.length_c   1.000
_cell.angle_alpha   90.00
_cell.angle_beta   90.00
_cell.angle_gamma   90.00
#
_symmetry.space_group_name_H-M   'P 1'
#
loop_
_entity.id
_entity.type
_entity.pdbx_description
1 polymer ?
#
loop_
_entity_poly.entity_id
_entity_poly.type
_entity_poly.pdbx_seq_one_letter_code
_entity_poly.pdbx_strand_id
1 'polypeptide(L)'
;MAVKPVSASRELSEGEFEMKAMGMIEDYLNIRDIEEVIMCLNELNSPSLMHVVVRAAMNCTLEKNQQARYSVGMLFHKLLKAGHLTKAKFVDGFKEVLMYADDMVLEIPRIWRHLGEMIGATFRDNSLSLKLLADMMEPVRAVDKAGDLMAEILRTAVKLNGADAVGEMWQSSGFTWDMFLPIGVDVKEFVNRKKLDFTVSVSASPELSRRHSSEEPKKVIQPVLQTIKLSTAGENALMPDEDMPSGDKEAIRPNQWSPMNPQVRKQYTRDFLLQFRQYCIDKPEGLPHIPDIVLDKADIRPPRSFDPPGYSRGGTDFIPEYLMSPRSGPDY
;
A
#
# COMPACT_ATOMS: atom_id res chain seq x y z
N MET A 1 -54.73 19.18 26.81
CA MET A 1 -54.03 19.41 25.53
C MET A 1 -53.17 18.19 25.26
N ALA A 2 -53.52 17.38 24.26
CA ALA A 2 -52.73 16.22 23.88
C ALA A 2 -51.48 16.71 23.14
N VAL A 3 -50.30 16.41 23.68
CA VAL A 3 -49.02 16.64 23.01
C VAL A 3 -48.97 15.69 21.82
N LYS A 4 -49.02 16.25 20.60
CA LYS A 4 -48.80 15.48 19.38
C LYS A 4 -47.38 14.92 19.42
N PRO A 5 -47.18 13.62 19.12
CA PRO A 5 -45.83 13.08 19.01
C PRO A 5 -45.12 13.77 17.85
N VAL A 6 -43.91 14.26 18.10
CA VAL A 6 -43.00 14.76 17.06
C VAL A 6 -42.80 13.61 16.08
N SER A 7 -43.23 13.79 14.83
CA SER A 7 -43.05 12.79 13.78
C SER A 7 -41.56 12.55 13.59
N ALA A 8 -41.08 11.35 13.89
CA ALA A 8 -39.77 10.92 13.46
C ALA A 8 -39.76 10.97 11.92
N SER A 9 -39.08 11.95 11.35
CA SER A 9 -38.92 12.06 9.90
C SER A 9 -38.31 10.77 9.37
N ARG A 10 -38.99 10.13 8.42
CA ARG A 10 -38.51 8.91 7.78
C ARG A 10 -37.26 9.24 6.96
N GLU A 11 -36.18 8.47 7.16
CA GLU A 11 -34.99 8.57 6.32
C GLU A 11 -35.34 8.31 4.84
N LEU A 12 -34.65 9.03 3.95
CA LEU A 12 -34.81 8.84 2.51
C LEU A 12 -34.34 7.45 2.08
N SER A 13 -34.80 6.99 0.91
CA SER A 13 -34.14 5.84 0.28
C SER A 13 -32.74 6.25 -0.21
N GLU A 14 -31.84 5.27 -0.35
CA GLU A 14 -30.47 5.52 -0.81
C GLU A 14 -30.44 6.21 -2.18
N GLY A 15 -31.25 5.77 -3.14
CA GLY A 15 -31.31 6.35 -4.48
C GLY A 15 -31.88 7.77 -4.51
N GLU A 16 -32.90 8.08 -3.69
CA GLU A 16 -33.42 9.45 -3.56
C GLU A 16 -32.39 10.37 -2.91
N PHE A 17 -31.68 9.86 -1.90
CA PHE A 17 -30.61 10.60 -1.24
C PHE A 17 -29.45 10.87 -2.21
N GLU A 18 -29.04 9.88 -3.00
CA GLU A 18 -27.98 10.01 -4.00
C GLU A 18 -28.32 11.05 -5.06
N MET A 19 -29.55 11.04 -5.60
CA MET A 19 -29.98 12.03 -6.59
C MET A 19 -29.92 13.46 -6.04
N LYS A 20 -30.38 13.66 -4.79
CA LYS A 20 -30.30 14.98 -4.13
C LYS A 20 -28.86 15.38 -3.83
N ALA A 21 -28.03 14.44 -3.37
CA ALA A 21 -26.62 14.69 -3.11
C ALA A 21 -25.87 15.09 -4.40
N MET A 22 -26.15 14.43 -5.53
CA MET A 22 -25.56 14.80 -6.82
C MET A 22 -25.92 16.23 -7.22
N GLY A 23 -27.21 16.61 -7.14
CA GLY A 23 -27.64 17.98 -7.45
C GLY A 23 -26.96 19.02 -6.56
N MET A 24 -26.95 18.78 -5.25
CA MET A 24 -26.27 19.65 -4.27
C MET A 24 -24.78 19.83 -4.58
N ILE A 25 -24.07 18.77 -4.99
CA ILE A 25 -22.65 18.86 -5.35
C ILE A 25 -22.44 19.62 -6.66
N GLU A 26 -23.30 19.44 -7.65
CA GLU A 26 -23.25 20.21 -8.90
C GLU A 26 -23.49 21.71 -8.65
N ASP A 27 -24.46 22.06 -7.81
CA ASP A 27 -24.71 23.45 -7.42
C ASP A 27 -23.53 24.04 -6.66
N TYR A 28 -22.92 23.26 -5.75
CA TYR A 28 -21.68 23.65 -5.09
C TYR A 28 -20.54 23.89 -6.10
N LEU A 29 -20.42 23.04 -7.13
CA LEU A 29 -19.39 23.20 -8.16
C LEU A 29 -19.54 24.50 -8.95
N ASN A 30 -20.76 25.02 -9.07
CA ASN A 30 -21.08 26.27 -9.78
C ASN A 30 -20.94 27.50 -8.88
N ILE A 31 -21.51 27.46 -7.67
CA ILE A 31 -21.70 28.64 -6.80
C ILE A 31 -20.58 28.78 -5.76
N ARG A 32 -19.95 27.66 -5.36
CA ARG A 32 -18.92 27.57 -4.30
C ARG A 32 -19.41 27.97 -2.90
N ASP A 33 -20.71 27.94 -2.67
CA ASP A 33 -21.30 28.17 -1.35
C ASP A 33 -21.31 26.89 -0.53
N ILE A 34 -20.66 26.91 0.64
CA ILE A 34 -20.56 25.75 1.53
C ILE A 34 -21.65 25.79 2.60
N GLU A 35 -22.13 26.97 2.96
CA GLU A 35 -23.21 27.10 3.93
C GLU A 35 -24.50 26.54 3.34
N GLU A 36 -24.72 26.76 2.04
CA GLU A 36 -25.83 26.14 1.30
C GLU A 36 -25.73 24.60 1.33
N VAL A 37 -24.54 24.03 1.10
CA VAL A 37 -24.34 22.58 1.19
C VAL A 37 -24.66 22.06 2.59
N ILE A 38 -24.22 22.77 3.63
CA ILE A 38 -24.51 22.39 5.02
C ILE A 38 -26.02 22.46 5.30
N MET A 39 -26.70 23.50 4.82
CA MET A 39 -28.15 23.64 4.94
C MET A 39 -28.86 22.46 4.24
N CYS A 40 -28.53 22.17 2.99
CA CYS A 40 -29.08 21.03 2.26
C CYS A 40 -28.85 19.70 3.01
N LEU A 41 -27.64 19.46 3.52
CA LEU A 41 -27.34 18.24 4.28
C LEU A 41 -28.20 18.09 5.54
N ASN A 42 -28.44 19.19 6.27
CA ASN A 42 -29.32 19.18 7.43
C ASN A 42 -30.78 18.94 7.04
N GLU A 43 -31.23 19.48 5.90
CA GLU A 43 -32.58 19.26 5.37
C GLU A 43 -32.84 17.83 4.91
N LEU A 44 -31.81 17.13 4.40
CA LEU A 44 -31.91 15.71 4.02
C LEU A 44 -32.22 14.81 5.23
N ASN A 45 -31.80 15.21 6.44
CA ASN A 45 -32.08 14.57 7.72
C ASN A 45 -31.97 13.02 7.71
N SER A 46 -30.97 12.49 7.01
CA SER A 46 -30.73 11.04 6.85
C SER A 46 -29.28 10.70 7.25
N PRO A 47 -28.96 10.73 8.56
CA PRO A 47 -27.59 10.60 9.07
C PRO A 47 -26.94 9.24 8.74
N SER A 48 -27.73 8.18 8.56
CA SER A 48 -27.24 6.85 8.16
C SER A 48 -26.60 6.86 6.75
N LEU A 49 -27.10 7.73 5.86
CA LEU A 49 -26.75 7.82 4.44
C LEU A 49 -25.63 8.83 4.12
N MET A 50 -25.00 9.44 5.12
CA MET A 50 -23.96 10.45 4.88
C MET A 50 -22.75 9.96 4.06
N HIS A 51 -22.51 8.65 4.02
CA HIS A 51 -21.49 8.03 3.17
C HIS A 51 -21.81 8.18 1.67
N VAL A 52 -23.10 8.19 1.30
CA VAL A 52 -23.57 8.39 -0.08
C VAL A 52 -23.21 9.78 -0.60
N VAL A 53 -23.13 10.80 0.27
CA VAL A 53 -22.65 12.14 -0.13
C VAL A 53 -21.23 12.06 -0.68
N VAL A 54 -20.37 11.28 -0.04
CA VAL A 54 -18.96 11.13 -0.44
C VAL A 54 -18.86 10.37 -1.75
N ARG A 55 -19.59 9.24 -1.87
CA ARG A 55 -19.68 8.46 -3.11
C ARG A 55 -20.16 9.32 -4.27
N ALA A 56 -21.31 9.99 -4.11
CA ALA A 56 -21.92 10.83 -5.12
C ALA A 56 -20.99 11.97 -5.56
N ALA A 57 -20.40 12.67 -4.59
CA ALA A 57 -19.50 13.79 -4.87
C ALA A 57 -18.23 13.37 -5.62
N MET A 58 -17.71 12.18 -5.35
CA MET A 58 -16.58 11.62 -6.11
C MET A 58 -16.99 11.22 -7.51
N ASN A 59 -18.01 10.38 -7.64
CA ASN A 59 -18.44 9.85 -8.93
C ASN A 59 -18.84 10.97 -9.90
N CYS A 60 -19.51 12.04 -9.45
CA CYS A 60 -19.83 13.15 -10.33
C CYS A 60 -18.64 14.04 -10.71
N THR A 61 -17.52 13.99 -9.97
CA THR A 61 -16.42 14.95 -10.11
C THR A 61 -15.14 14.35 -10.70
N LEU A 62 -14.96 13.03 -10.64
CA LEU A 62 -13.73 12.35 -11.05
C LEU A 62 -13.29 12.68 -12.49
N GLU A 63 -14.25 12.78 -13.41
CA GLU A 63 -14.03 13.08 -14.84
C GLU A 63 -13.98 14.58 -15.15
N LYS A 64 -14.33 15.45 -14.19
CA LYS A 64 -14.30 16.90 -14.38
C LYS A 64 -12.85 17.43 -14.37
N ASN A 65 -12.69 18.73 -14.50
CA ASN A 65 -11.37 19.35 -14.47
C ASN A 65 -10.72 19.30 -13.07
N GLN A 66 -9.41 19.57 -13.01
CA GLN A 66 -8.64 19.54 -11.75
C GLN A 66 -9.18 20.50 -10.68
N GLN A 67 -9.68 21.67 -11.09
CA GLN A 67 -10.23 22.64 -10.14
C GLN A 67 -11.50 22.12 -9.46
N ALA A 68 -12.38 21.44 -10.21
CA ALA A 68 -13.59 20.82 -9.66
C ALA A 68 -13.24 19.76 -8.61
N ARG A 69 -12.29 18.87 -8.92
CA ARG A 69 -11.80 17.86 -7.97
C ARG A 69 -11.19 18.49 -6.72
N TYR A 70 -10.36 19.50 -6.89
CA TYR A 70 -9.78 20.24 -5.76
C TYR A 70 -10.86 20.87 -4.87
N SER A 71 -11.87 21.50 -5.47
CA SER A 71 -12.96 22.11 -4.72
C SER A 71 -13.79 21.09 -3.95
N VAL A 72 -14.10 19.92 -4.52
CA VAL A 72 -14.79 18.86 -3.77
C VAL A 72 -13.92 18.30 -2.64
N GLY A 73 -12.62 18.16 -2.86
CA GLY A 73 -11.69 17.83 -1.76
C GLY A 73 -11.71 18.86 -0.63
N MET A 74 -11.77 20.16 -0.97
CA MET A 74 -11.92 21.24 0.00
C MET A 74 -13.29 21.24 0.70
N LEU A 75 -14.35 20.85 0.00
CA LEU A 75 -15.68 20.64 0.60
C LEU A 75 -15.62 19.54 1.66
N PHE A 76 -15.03 18.38 1.35
CA PHE A 76 -14.87 17.30 2.32
C PHE A 76 -14.08 17.75 3.55
N HIS A 77 -12.96 18.45 3.36
CA HIS A 77 -12.19 19.02 4.47
C HIS A 77 -13.07 19.88 5.39
N LYS A 78 -13.88 20.78 4.82
CA LYS A 78 -14.75 21.67 5.60
C LYS A 78 -15.86 20.93 6.32
N LEU A 79 -16.54 19.99 5.66
CA LEU A 79 -17.59 19.17 6.26
C LEU A 79 -17.05 18.30 7.41
N LEU A 80 -15.84 17.73 7.25
CA LEU A 80 -15.16 16.97 8.30
C LEU A 80 -14.79 17.87 9.49
N LYS A 81 -14.24 19.06 9.22
CA LYS A 81 -13.80 20.01 10.25
C LYS A 81 -14.99 20.58 11.05
N ALA A 82 -16.10 20.86 10.38
CA ALA A 82 -17.34 21.34 11.00
C ALA A 82 -18.15 20.22 11.69
N GLY A 83 -17.80 18.95 11.46
CA GLY A 83 -18.47 17.80 12.06
C GLY A 83 -19.79 17.39 11.40
N HIS A 84 -20.15 18.01 10.26
CA HIS A 84 -21.33 17.60 9.46
C HIS A 84 -21.11 16.27 8.74
N LEU A 85 -19.86 15.90 8.49
CA LEU A 85 -19.47 14.60 7.97
C LEU A 85 -18.54 13.91 8.96
N THR A 86 -18.94 12.74 9.47
CA THR A 86 -18.08 11.97 10.38
C THR A 86 -16.97 11.27 9.62
N LYS A 87 -15.84 11.05 10.28
CA LYS A 87 -14.70 10.32 9.69
C LYS A 87 -15.09 8.90 9.25
N ALA A 88 -15.93 8.22 10.02
CA ALA A 88 -16.43 6.89 9.70
C ALA A 88 -17.25 6.89 8.39
N LYS A 89 -18.21 7.81 8.25
CA LYS A 89 -19.02 7.91 7.02
C LYS A 89 -18.20 8.33 5.81
N PHE A 90 -17.18 9.15 6.01
CA PHE A 90 -16.21 9.46 4.96
C PHE A 90 -15.40 8.25 4.51
N VAL A 91 -14.93 7.43 5.47
CA VAL A 91 -14.24 6.16 5.20
C VAL A 91 -15.13 5.21 4.41
N ASP A 92 -16.37 5.02 4.84
CA ASP A 92 -17.34 4.12 4.19
C ASP A 92 -17.60 4.55 2.74
N GLY A 93 -17.94 5.81 2.51
CA GLY A 93 -18.25 6.31 1.17
C GLY A 93 -17.05 6.27 0.21
N PHE A 94 -15.84 6.50 0.71
CA PHE A 94 -14.64 6.35 -0.11
C PHE A 94 -14.33 4.89 -0.43
N LYS A 95 -14.51 3.97 0.53
CA LYS A 95 -14.35 2.53 0.29
C LYS A 95 -15.25 2.04 -0.83
N GLU A 96 -16.51 2.50 -0.86
CA GLU A 96 -17.46 2.16 -1.93
C GLU A 96 -16.94 2.58 -3.30
N VAL A 97 -16.36 3.77 -3.43
CA VAL A 97 -15.75 4.23 -4.69
C VAL A 97 -14.52 3.37 -5.05
N LEU A 98 -13.68 3.07 -4.06
CA LEU A 98 -12.47 2.27 -4.27
C LEU A 98 -12.75 0.83 -4.73
N MET A 99 -13.89 0.25 -4.35
CA MET A 99 -14.27 -1.10 -4.78
C MET A 99 -14.41 -1.23 -6.31
N TYR A 100 -14.76 -0.15 -7.00
CA TYR A 100 -14.93 -0.13 -8.46
C TYR A 100 -13.83 0.66 -9.18
N ALA A 101 -12.88 1.24 -8.45
CA ALA A 101 -11.89 2.16 -9.01
C ALA A 101 -10.95 1.51 -10.04
N ASP A 102 -10.69 0.21 -9.94
CA ASP A 102 -9.87 -0.50 -10.93
C ASP A 102 -10.61 -0.68 -12.27
N ASP A 103 -11.89 -1.05 -12.23
CA ASP A 103 -12.73 -1.14 -13.43
C ASP A 103 -12.87 0.24 -14.10
N MET A 104 -12.95 1.31 -13.31
CA MET A 104 -13.00 2.68 -13.80
C MET A 104 -11.72 3.14 -14.51
N VAL A 105 -10.59 2.42 -14.37
CA VAL A 105 -9.33 2.76 -15.09
C VAL A 105 -9.53 2.73 -16.60
N LEU A 106 -10.44 1.89 -17.10
CA LEU A 106 -10.74 1.77 -18.53
C LEU A 106 -11.27 3.09 -19.11
N GLU A 107 -12.18 3.75 -18.39
CA GLU A 107 -12.77 5.03 -18.81
C GLU A 107 -11.92 6.22 -18.35
N ILE A 108 -11.25 6.09 -17.20
CA ILE A 108 -10.50 7.15 -16.53
C ILE A 108 -9.07 6.66 -16.24
N PRO A 109 -8.14 6.73 -17.21
CA PRO A 109 -6.77 6.20 -17.04
C PRO A 109 -5.96 6.83 -15.89
N ARG A 110 -6.42 7.98 -15.38
CA ARG A 110 -5.77 8.76 -14.30
C ARG A 110 -6.56 8.73 -12.99
N ILE A 111 -7.50 7.80 -12.83
CA ILE A 111 -8.41 7.69 -11.68
C ILE A 111 -7.69 7.79 -10.32
N TRP A 112 -6.58 7.07 -10.13
CA TRP A 112 -5.80 7.09 -8.89
C TRP A 112 -5.27 8.47 -8.52
N ARG A 113 -4.87 9.27 -9.52
CA ARG A 113 -4.46 10.66 -9.33
C ARG A 113 -5.66 11.53 -8.96
N HIS A 114 -6.79 11.32 -9.62
CA HIS A 114 -8.01 12.09 -9.37
C HIS A 114 -8.56 11.84 -7.97
N LEU A 115 -8.61 10.59 -7.53
CA LEU A 115 -8.94 10.21 -6.15
C LEU A 115 -7.93 10.82 -5.16
N GLY A 116 -6.63 10.74 -5.47
CA GLY A 116 -5.58 11.32 -4.65
C GLY A 116 -5.69 12.84 -4.48
N GLU A 117 -6.08 13.56 -5.53
CA GLU A 117 -6.33 15.01 -5.49
C GLU A 117 -7.50 15.38 -4.57
N MET A 118 -8.58 14.59 -4.61
CA MET A 118 -9.76 14.84 -3.79
C MET A 118 -9.50 14.51 -2.31
N ILE A 119 -8.86 13.37 -2.03
CA ILE A 119 -8.57 12.93 -0.67
C ILE A 119 -7.44 13.74 -0.04
N GLY A 120 -6.39 14.07 -0.80
CA GLY A 120 -5.25 14.82 -0.33
C GLY A 120 -5.62 16.18 0.29
N ALA A 121 -6.68 16.81 -0.21
CA ALA A 121 -7.21 18.06 0.34
C ALA A 121 -7.75 17.92 1.78
N THR A 122 -8.18 16.72 2.18
CA THR A 122 -8.72 16.47 3.53
C THR A 122 -7.66 16.47 4.63
N PHE A 123 -6.37 16.37 4.27
CA PHE A 123 -5.25 16.43 5.22
C PHE A 123 -4.86 17.85 5.63
N ARG A 124 -5.46 18.87 5.01
CA ARG A 124 -5.32 20.24 5.49
C ARG A 124 -5.81 20.35 6.93
N ASP A 125 -5.07 21.06 7.76
CA ASP A 125 -5.31 21.23 9.20
C ASP A 125 -5.51 19.90 9.98
N ASN A 126 -5.00 18.78 9.45
CA ASN A 126 -5.12 17.45 10.06
C ASN A 126 -6.57 16.99 10.29
N SER A 127 -7.52 17.41 9.44
CA SER A 127 -8.93 16.97 9.55
C SER A 127 -9.06 15.44 9.45
N LEU A 128 -8.20 14.80 8.66
CA LEU A 128 -8.08 13.36 8.54
C LEU A 128 -6.66 12.90 8.90
N SER A 129 -6.54 11.82 9.67
CA SER A 129 -5.26 11.23 10.06
C SER A 129 -4.86 10.15 9.06
N LEU A 130 -3.58 10.05 8.70
CA LEU A 130 -3.09 9.00 7.80
C LEU A 130 -3.47 7.60 8.29
N LYS A 131 -3.57 7.37 9.61
CA LYS A 131 -4.00 6.08 10.17
C LYS A 131 -5.35 5.62 9.64
N LEU A 132 -6.32 6.53 9.55
CA LEU A 132 -7.66 6.22 9.02
C LEU A 132 -7.63 5.90 7.53
N LEU A 133 -6.64 6.43 6.80
CA LEU A 133 -6.51 6.19 5.37
C LEU A 133 -6.07 4.75 5.06
N ALA A 134 -5.26 4.11 5.92
CA ALA A 134 -4.91 2.72 5.72
C ALA A 134 -6.14 1.81 5.79
N ASP A 135 -7.05 2.06 6.74
CA ASP A 135 -8.30 1.30 6.85
C ASP A 135 -9.16 1.44 5.59
N MET A 136 -9.09 2.59 4.92
CA MET A 136 -9.84 2.88 3.68
C MET A 136 -9.28 2.17 2.46
N MET A 137 -7.98 1.91 2.42
CA MET A 137 -7.29 1.37 1.24
C MET A 137 -7.43 -0.14 1.08
N GLU A 138 -8.11 -0.84 1.99
CA GLU A 138 -8.28 -2.30 1.93
C GLU A 138 -8.77 -2.81 0.56
N PRO A 139 -9.78 -2.20 -0.10
CA PRO A 139 -10.23 -2.67 -1.42
C PRO A 139 -9.14 -2.63 -2.50
N VAL A 140 -8.19 -1.70 -2.39
CA VAL A 140 -7.14 -1.49 -3.41
C VAL A 140 -5.82 -2.19 -3.10
N ARG A 141 -5.72 -2.86 -1.94
CA ARG A 141 -4.59 -3.75 -1.64
C ARG A 141 -4.63 -5.00 -2.51
N ALA A 142 -5.83 -5.50 -2.81
CA ALA A 142 -6.01 -6.67 -3.66
C ALA A 142 -5.57 -6.44 -5.12
N VAL A 143 -5.51 -5.18 -5.56
CA VAL A 143 -5.21 -4.81 -6.95
C VAL A 143 -3.83 -4.15 -7.08
N ASP A 144 -3.00 -4.20 -6.03
CA ASP A 144 -1.65 -3.62 -6.03
C ASP A 144 -1.61 -2.10 -6.31
N LYS A 145 -2.73 -1.38 -6.08
CA LYS A 145 -2.87 0.07 -6.31
C LYS A 145 -2.81 0.92 -5.05
N ALA A 146 -2.78 0.29 -3.87
CA ALA A 146 -2.68 1.00 -2.58
C ALA A 146 -1.49 1.97 -2.53
N GLY A 147 -0.29 1.52 -2.93
CA GLY A 147 0.90 2.36 -2.98
C GLY A 147 0.79 3.53 -3.97
N ASP A 148 0.21 3.29 -5.16
CA ASP A 148 -0.02 4.34 -6.16
C ASP A 148 -0.98 5.41 -5.64
N LEU A 149 -2.10 5.02 -5.03
CA LEU A 149 -3.07 5.94 -4.45
C LEU A 149 -2.46 6.73 -3.28
N MET A 150 -1.77 6.05 -2.36
CA MET A 150 -1.09 6.71 -1.23
C MET A 150 -0.09 7.76 -1.73
N ALA A 151 0.68 7.44 -2.77
CA ALA A 151 1.61 8.37 -3.38
C ALA A 151 0.91 9.63 -3.93
N GLU A 152 -0.22 9.49 -4.61
CA GLU A 152 -0.97 10.65 -5.14
C GLU A 152 -1.63 11.49 -4.03
N ILE A 153 -2.07 10.86 -2.94
CA ILE A 153 -2.59 11.55 -1.75
C ILE A 153 -1.48 12.37 -1.10
N LEU A 154 -0.32 11.77 -0.81
CA LEU A 154 0.79 12.45 -0.17
C LEU A 154 1.30 13.63 -1.00
N ARG A 155 1.39 13.48 -2.33
CA ARG A 155 1.76 14.59 -3.23
C ARG A 155 0.80 15.77 -3.13
N THR A 156 -0.50 15.49 -3.07
CA THR A 156 -1.51 16.54 -2.92
C THR A 156 -1.42 17.18 -1.54
N ALA A 157 -1.21 16.39 -0.48
CA ALA A 157 -0.99 16.91 0.87
C ALA A 157 0.27 17.80 0.95
N VAL A 158 1.37 17.43 0.30
CA VAL A 158 2.61 18.23 0.25
C VAL A 158 2.37 19.60 -0.38
N LYS A 159 1.55 19.69 -1.42
CA LYS A 159 1.19 20.97 -2.04
C LYS A 159 0.42 21.91 -1.10
N LEU A 160 -0.25 21.36 -0.08
CA LEU A 160 -1.12 22.12 0.83
C LEU A 160 -0.43 22.46 2.15
N ASN A 161 0.35 21.52 2.68
CA ASN A 161 0.93 21.60 4.03
C ASN A 161 2.46 21.75 4.01
N GLY A 162 3.11 21.54 2.87
CA GLY A 162 4.57 21.45 2.77
C GLY A 162 5.10 20.04 3.01
N ALA A 163 6.30 19.75 2.50
CA ALA A 163 6.90 18.41 2.57
C ALA A 163 7.25 18.00 4.01
N ASP A 164 7.75 18.95 4.82
CA ASP A 164 8.18 18.68 6.20
C ASP A 164 7.00 18.23 7.06
N ALA A 165 5.89 18.97 7.05
CA ALA A 165 4.69 18.62 7.81
C ALA A 165 4.10 17.27 7.39
N VAL A 166 4.08 16.97 6.08
CA VAL A 166 3.58 15.67 5.59
C VAL A 166 4.55 14.53 5.94
N GLY A 167 5.85 14.79 5.95
CA GLY A 167 6.86 13.84 6.44
C GLY A 167 6.67 13.50 7.92
N GLU A 168 6.42 14.51 8.76
CA GLU A 168 6.10 14.31 10.17
C GLU A 168 4.80 13.53 10.37
N MET A 169 3.76 13.82 9.57
CA MET A 169 2.51 13.06 9.58
C MET A 169 2.74 11.60 9.22
N TRP A 170 3.53 11.34 8.17
CA TRP A 170 3.89 9.99 7.73
C TRP A 170 4.64 9.24 8.85
N GLN A 171 5.68 9.84 9.44
CA GLN A 171 6.43 9.21 10.53
C GLN A 171 5.53 8.95 11.76
N SER A 172 4.68 9.90 12.13
CA SER A 172 3.75 9.78 13.26
C SER A 172 2.66 8.71 13.04
N SER A 173 2.39 8.36 11.77
CA SER A 173 1.46 7.28 11.45
C SER A 173 2.05 5.90 11.78
N GLY A 174 3.39 5.76 11.81
CA GLY A 174 4.08 4.47 11.94
C GLY A 174 4.03 3.62 10.68
N PHE A 175 3.64 4.22 9.55
CA PHE A 175 3.56 3.52 8.28
C PHE A 175 4.90 3.35 7.61
N THR A 176 5.00 2.25 6.88
CA THR A 176 6.09 1.94 5.98
C THR A 176 5.53 1.58 4.62
N TRP A 177 6.29 1.85 3.56
CA TRP A 177 5.81 1.62 2.19
C TRP A 177 5.55 0.14 1.88
N ASP A 178 6.23 -0.79 2.57
CA ASP A 178 5.95 -2.23 2.47
C ASP A 178 4.52 -2.61 2.88
N MET A 179 3.83 -1.77 3.67
CA MET A 179 2.42 -1.99 3.98
C MET A 179 1.51 -1.77 2.77
N PHE A 180 1.91 -0.94 1.81
CA PHE A 180 1.08 -0.54 0.67
C PHE A 180 1.58 -1.07 -0.68
N LEU A 181 2.81 -1.59 -0.71
CA LEU A 181 3.45 -2.07 -1.93
C LEU A 181 3.38 -3.60 -2.04
N PRO A 182 3.27 -4.14 -3.26
CA PRO A 182 3.32 -5.58 -3.49
C PRO A 182 4.69 -6.16 -3.10
N ILE A 183 4.69 -7.46 -2.76
CA ILE A 183 5.92 -8.17 -2.39
C ILE A 183 6.90 -8.16 -3.57
N GLY A 184 8.15 -7.79 -3.32
CA GLY A 184 9.22 -7.77 -4.32
C GLY A 184 9.43 -6.42 -5.01
N VAL A 185 8.57 -5.43 -4.77
CA VAL A 185 8.81 -4.05 -5.23
C VAL A 185 9.87 -3.39 -4.36
N ASP A 186 10.89 -2.81 -5.00
CA ASP A 186 11.90 -2.02 -4.29
C ASP A 186 11.31 -0.69 -3.82
N VAL A 187 11.28 -0.51 -2.49
CA VAL A 187 10.73 0.69 -1.86
C VAL A 187 11.49 1.95 -2.25
N LYS A 188 12.83 1.89 -2.35
CA LYS A 188 13.66 3.06 -2.66
C LYS A 188 13.42 3.51 -4.10
N GLU A 189 13.38 2.56 -5.03
CA GLU A 189 13.05 2.82 -6.43
C GLU A 189 11.66 3.43 -6.56
N PHE A 190 10.66 2.86 -5.87
CA PHE A 190 9.30 3.38 -5.86
C PHE A 190 9.24 4.82 -5.35
N VAL A 191 9.85 5.10 -4.20
CA VAL A 191 9.86 6.42 -3.57
C VAL A 191 10.54 7.46 -4.44
N ASN A 192 11.71 7.13 -5.02
CA ASN A 192 12.44 8.02 -5.93
C ASN A 192 11.61 8.32 -7.18
N ARG A 193 11.09 7.28 -7.84
CA ARG A 193 10.20 7.41 -9.01
C ARG A 193 9.00 8.30 -8.70
N LYS A 194 8.44 8.18 -7.49
CA LYS A 194 7.29 8.98 -7.07
C LYS A 194 7.65 10.36 -6.51
N LYS A 195 8.94 10.66 -6.28
CA LYS A 195 9.48 11.88 -5.66
C LYS A 195 8.97 12.09 -4.23
N LEU A 196 9.02 11.04 -3.42
CA LEU A 196 8.49 11.00 -2.05
C LEU A 196 9.59 10.82 -0.99
N ASP A 197 10.81 11.28 -1.28
CA ASP A 197 12.01 11.01 -0.46
C ASP A 197 11.88 11.43 1.01
N PHE A 198 11.04 12.43 1.29
CA PHE A 198 10.71 12.89 2.64
C PHE A 198 10.05 11.80 3.53
N THR A 199 9.51 10.72 2.94
CA THR A 199 8.88 9.62 3.66
C THR A 199 9.84 8.56 4.17
N VAL A 200 11.08 8.53 3.68
CA VAL A 200 12.06 7.49 4.01
C VAL A 200 13.07 7.95 5.07
N SER A 201 13.15 9.26 5.34
CA SER A 201 14.05 9.87 6.33
C SER A 201 15.44 9.22 6.36
N VAL A 202 16.35 9.74 5.55
CA VAL A 202 17.79 9.44 5.69
C VAL A 202 18.19 9.77 7.13
N SER A 203 18.47 8.75 7.93
CA SER A 203 19.38 8.93 9.06
C SER A 203 20.72 9.36 8.46
N ALA A 204 21.07 10.63 8.66
CA ALA A 204 22.27 11.34 8.21
C ALA A 204 22.35 11.76 6.73
N SER A 205 22.02 13.02 6.47
CA SER A 205 22.81 13.86 5.55
C SER A 205 23.11 15.19 6.24
N PRO A 206 24.40 15.59 6.38
CA PRO A 206 24.74 16.98 6.64
C PRO A 206 24.48 17.80 5.36
N GLU A 207 24.35 19.11 5.47
CA GLU A 207 24.21 20.08 4.36
C GLU A 207 22.78 20.38 3.88
N LEU A 208 21.92 20.91 4.77
CA LEU A 208 21.00 21.98 4.37
C LEU A 208 20.87 23.00 5.52
N SER A 209 22.01 23.63 5.81
CA SER A 209 22.07 24.93 6.48
C SER A 209 23.10 25.80 5.74
N ARG A 210 22.82 26.11 4.47
CA ARG A 210 23.30 27.36 3.85
C ARG A 210 22.15 28.35 3.88
N ARG A 211 21.90 28.95 5.05
CA ARG A 211 21.29 30.27 5.09
C ARG A 211 22.32 31.25 4.53
N HIS A 212 21.94 31.97 3.49
CA HIS A 212 22.65 33.14 3.03
C HIS A 212 22.59 34.21 4.13
N SER A 213 23.74 34.56 4.70
CA SER A 213 24.04 35.92 5.16
C SER A 213 25.56 36.07 5.18
N SER A 214 26.03 37.09 4.47
CA SER A 214 27.39 37.60 4.37
C SER A 214 27.95 38.06 5.72
N GLU A 215 29.20 37.69 6.04
CA GLU A 215 30.35 38.62 6.27
C GLU A 215 31.58 37.89 6.89
N GLU A 216 32.72 38.17 6.26
CA GLU A 216 34.17 38.00 6.49
C GLU A 216 34.85 37.18 7.64
N PRO A 217 36.16 36.80 7.47
CA PRO A 217 36.77 35.68 8.19
C PRO A 217 38.02 36.00 9.06
N LYS A 218 38.30 35.03 9.96
CA LYS A 218 39.58 34.65 10.62
C LYS A 218 40.04 35.37 11.90
N LYS A 219 40.22 34.54 12.96
CA LYS A 219 41.43 34.26 13.79
C LYS A 219 40.99 33.90 15.23
N VAL A 220 41.57 33.04 16.08
CA VAL A 220 42.78 32.20 16.15
C VAL A 220 42.65 31.31 17.43
N ILE A 221 43.39 30.19 17.52
CA ILE A 221 43.75 29.32 18.69
C ILE A 221 42.87 28.10 19.09
N GLN A 222 43.47 26.90 18.95
CA GLN A 222 43.30 25.68 19.77
C GLN A 222 44.51 25.55 20.73
N PRO A 223 44.65 24.55 21.64
CA PRO A 223 43.69 23.72 22.41
C PRO A 223 44.10 23.60 23.92
N VAL A 224 43.31 22.93 24.77
CA VAL A 224 43.84 22.29 26.00
C VAL A 224 43.20 20.90 26.18
N LEU A 225 44.07 19.89 26.14
CA LEU A 225 43.87 18.51 26.59
C LEU A 225 44.06 18.43 28.11
N GLN A 226 43.25 17.60 28.79
CA GLN A 226 43.53 16.91 30.08
C GLN A 226 42.26 16.06 30.40
N THR A 227 42.26 14.85 30.95
CA THR A 227 43.27 13.96 31.54
C THR A 227 42.73 12.52 31.54
N ILE A 228 43.66 11.59 31.35
CA ILE A 228 43.73 10.15 31.66
C ILE A 228 42.81 9.64 32.79
N LYS A 229 42.14 8.49 32.56
CA LYS A 229 42.05 7.38 33.52
C LYS A 229 42.09 6.03 32.78
N LEU A 230 43.03 5.17 33.17
CA LEU A 230 43.13 3.74 32.84
C LEU A 230 43.60 2.97 34.08
N SER A 231 43.41 1.65 34.05
CA SER A 231 43.68 0.57 35.04
C SER A 231 42.50 0.25 35.97
N THR A 232 42.10 -1.01 36.20
CA THR A 232 42.84 -2.30 36.34
C THR A 232 41.80 -3.45 36.15
N ALA A 233 41.92 -4.50 35.33
CA ALA A 233 42.84 -5.66 35.17
C ALA A 233 42.68 -6.83 36.18
N GLY A 234 42.58 -8.06 35.63
CA GLY A 234 42.64 -9.40 36.28
C GLY A 234 41.65 -10.42 35.64
N GLU A 235 41.94 -11.20 34.58
CA GLU A 235 42.73 -12.47 34.49
C GLU A 235 42.22 -13.59 35.46
N ASN A 236 41.93 -14.85 35.11
CA ASN A 236 42.48 -15.82 34.14
C ASN A 236 41.53 -17.01 33.87
N ALA A 237 41.60 -17.64 32.68
CA ALA A 237 41.88 -19.08 32.47
C ALA A 237 41.53 -19.55 31.03
N LEU A 238 42.55 -20.06 30.32
CA LEU A 238 42.56 -20.62 28.96
C LEU A 238 42.38 -22.14 28.94
N MET A 239 41.92 -22.69 27.79
CA MET A 239 42.44 -23.82 26.98
C MET A 239 41.35 -24.27 25.94
N PRO A 240 41.68 -24.92 24.80
CA PRO A 240 42.30 -24.36 23.60
C PRO A 240 41.51 -24.67 22.29
N ASP A 241 42.10 -24.24 21.17
CA ASP A 241 41.62 -24.11 19.79
C ASP A 241 41.03 -25.35 19.06
N GLU A 242 39.94 -25.13 18.31
CA GLU A 242 39.68 -25.80 17.02
C GLU A 242 39.25 -24.73 15.99
N ASP A 243 39.96 -24.70 14.85
CA ASP A 243 39.83 -23.75 13.75
C ASP A 243 38.44 -23.79 13.07
N MET A 244 37.75 -22.65 13.02
CA MET A 244 36.57 -22.41 12.16
C MET A 244 36.80 -21.17 11.31
N PRO A 245 36.60 -21.23 9.98
CA PRO A 245 36.92 -20.13 9.09
C PRO A 245 35.93 -18.98 9.27
N SER A 246 36.51 -17.78 9.33
CA SER A 246 35.85 -16.48 9.28
C SER A 246 34.77 -16.43 8.19
N GLY A 247 33.51 -16.25 8.59
CA GLY A 247 32.39 -15.97 7.71
C GLY A 247 31.44 -14.98 8.39
N ASP A 248 31.05 -13.95 7.66
CA ASP A 248 30.40 -12.72 8.13
C ASP A 248 29.16 -12.96 9.02
N LYS A 249 29.00 -12.08 10.03
CA LYS A 249 27.77 -11.97 10.81
C LYS A 249 26.66 -11.41 9.93
N GLU A 250 26.04 -12.26 9.12
CA GLU A 250 24.83 -11.92 8.38
C GLU A 250 23.69 -11.67 9.37
N ALA A 251 23.16 -10.45 9.34
CA ALA A 251 22.02 -10.03 10.14
C ALA A 251 20.80 -10.92 9.84
N ILE A 252 20.23 -11.50 10.90
CA ILE A 252 19.01 -12.32 10.83
C ILE A 252 17.88 -11.42 10.30
N ARG A 253 17.36 -11.74 9.11
CA ARG A 253 16.25 -11.01 8.48
C ARG A 253 14.94 -11.34 9.21
N PRO A 254 14.00 -10.38 9.38
CA PRO A 254 12.79 -10.55 10.19
C PRO A 254 11.84 -11.67 9.71
N ASN A 255 11.99 -12.15 8.47
CA ASN A 255 11.20 -13.26 7.90
C ASN A 255 12.01 -14.55 7.72
N GLN A 256 13.25 -14.61 8.24
CA GLN A 256 14.09 -15.79 8.13
C GLN A 256 13.85 -16.70 9.33
N TRP A 257 13.33 -17.91 9.05
CA TRP A 257 13.11 -18.92 10.07
C TRP A 257 14.40 -19.15 10.87
N SER A 258 14.28 -19.08 12.19
CA SER A 258 15.34 -19.39 13.14
C SER A 258 14.85 -20.48 14.10
N PRO A 259 15.70 -21.40 14.58
CA PRO A 259 15.31 -22.43 15.56
C PRO A 259 14.63 -21.87 16.82
N MET A 260 14.84 -20.58 17.13
CA MET A 260 14.23 -19.83 18.24
C MET A 260 12.82 -19.26 17.99
N ASN A 261 12.24 -19.33 16.78
CA ASN A 261 10.87 -18.82 16.53
C ASN A 261 10.00 -19.80 15.70
N PRO A 262 9.33 -20.77 16.35
CA PRO A 262 8.58 -21.82 15.67
C PRO A 262 7.20 -21.41 15.12
N GLN A 263 6.74 -20.18 15.37
CA GLN A 263 5.39 -19.72 14.97
C GLN A 263 5.30 -19.18 13.54
N VAL A 264 6.45 -18.93 12.88
CA VAL A 264 6.51 -18.45 11.50
C VAL A 264 6.57 -19.65 10.56
N ARG A 265 5.55 -19.84 9.71
CA ARG A 265 5.55 -20.90 8.69
C ARG A 265 6.61 -20.60 7.63
N LYS A 266 7.38 -21.62 7.27
CA LYS A 266 8.41 -21.54 6.23
C LYS A 266 7.73 -21.31 4.87
N GLN A 267 7.93 -20.14 4.25
CA GLN A 267 7.49 -19.86 2.90
C GLN A 267 8.72 -19.61 2.02
N TYR A 268 8.82 -20.36 0.92
CA TYR A 268 9.95 -20.29 0.01
C TYR A 268 9.46 -19.96 -1.40
N THR A 269 10.21 -19.12 -2.12
CA THR A 269 9.91 -18.83 -3.52
C THR A 269 10.25 -20.04 -4.39
N ARG A 270 9.54 -20.18 -5.52
CA ARG A 270 9.79 -21.25 -6.51
C ARG A 270 11.26 -21.32 -6.90
N ASP A 271 11.87 -20.18 -7.23
CA ASP A 271 13.26 -20.16 -7.71
C ASP A 271 14.25 -20.52 -6.62
N PHE A 272 13.99 -20.12 -5.36
CA PHE A 272 14.78 -20.56 -4.21
C PHE A 272 14.67 -22.07 -4.02
N LEU A 273 13.47 -22.65 -4.07
CA LEU A 273 13.30 -24.11 -3.94
C LEU A 273 13.98 -24.88 -5.09
N LEU A 274 13.95 -24.33 -6.30
CA LEU A 274 14.57 -24.96 -7.47
C LEU A 274 16.10 -25.02 -7.40
N GLN A 275 16.76 -24.16 -6.59
CA GLN A 275 18.20 -24.26 -6.35
C GLN A 275 18.59 -25.57 -5.62
N PHE A 276 17.66 -26.16 -4.86
CA PHE A 276 17.91 -27.38 -4.11
C PHE A 276 17.61 -28.66 -4.88
N ARG A 277 17.22 -28.58 -6.16
CA ARG A 277 16.87 -29.74 -6.99
C ARG A 277 17.94 -30.85 -6.99
N GLN A 278 19.22 -30.47 -6.88
CA GLN A 278 20.34 -31.40 -6.91
C GLN A 278 20.55 -32.15 -5.59
N TYR A 279 19.92 -31.69 -4.50
CA TYR A 279 19.99 -32.33 -3.18
C TYR A 279 18.74 -33.17 -2.89
N CYS A 280 17.63 -32.96 -3.62
CA CYS A 280 16.37 -33.68 -3.46
C CYS A 280 16.31 -34.95 -4.32
N ILE A 281 17.32 -35.82 -4.20
CA ILE A 281 17.47 -37.02 -5.04
C ILE A 281 16.86 -38.26 -4.35
N ASP A 282 16.86 -38.28 -3.02
CA ASP A 282 16.45 -39.46 -2.25
C ASP A 282 15.03 -39.34 -1.70
N LYS A 283 14.28 -40.44 -1.76
CA LYS A 283 12.93 -40.56 -1.22
C LYS A 283 12.97 -40.54 0.33
N PRO A 284 12.24 -39.65 1.00
CA PRO A 284 12.25 -39.58 2.45
C PRO A 284 11.50 -40.77 3.10
N GLU A 285 12.01 -41.22 4.25
CA GLU A 285 11.40 -42.30 5.03
C GLU A 285 10.01 -41.91 5.57
N GLY A 286 9.07 -42.86 5.59
CA GLY A 286 7.72 -42.65 6.13
C GLY A 286 6.71 -42.01 5.17
N LEU A 287 7.07 -41.79 3.90
CA LEU A 287 6.13 -41.30 2.90
C LEU A 287 5.10 -42.40 2.55
N PRO A 288 3.79 -42.11 2.59
CA PRO A 288 2.76 -43.09 2.19
C PRO A 288 2.98 -43.53 0.74
N HIS A 289 2.78 -44.82 0.47
CA HIS A 289 3.02 -45.39 -0.85
C HIS A 289 1.99 -44.91 -1.86
N ILE A 290 2.36 -43.91 -2.66
CA ILE A 290 1.53 -43.32 -3.72
C ILE A 290 2.23 -43.61 -5.06
N PRO A 291 1.86 -44.71 -5.75
CA PRO A 291 2.63 -45.27 -6.87
C PRO A 291 2.72 -44.36 -8.10
N ASP A 292 1.76 -43.44 -8.27
CA ASP A 292 1.65 -42.63 -9.51
C ASP A 292 2.35 -41.26 -9.40
N ILE A 293 2.75 -40.85 -8.19
CA ILE A 293 3.23 -39.48 -7.92
C ILE A 293 4.70 -39.47 -7.49
N VAL A 294 5.20 -40.58 -6.93
CA VAL A 294 6.54 -40.66 -6.37
C VAL A 294 7.33 -41.73 -7.10
N LEU A 295 8.29 -41.28 -7.91
CA LEU A 295 9.27 -42.17 -8.53
C LEU A 295 10.17 -42.75 -7.43
N ASP A 296 10.35 -44.08 -7.42
CA ASP A 296 11.25 -44.74 -6.46
C ASP A 296 12.73 -44.44 -6.71
N LYS A 297 13.07 -43.94 -7.91
CA LYS A 297 14.41 -43.49 -8.29
C LYS A 297 14.33 -42.17 -9.03
N ALA A 298 15.20 -41.22 -8.65
CA ALA A 298 15.32 -39.95 -9.34
C ALA A 298 15.77 -40.14 -10.80
N ASP A 299 15.21 -39.36 -11.71
CA ASP A 299 15.66 -39.29 -13.09
C ASP A 299 16.87 -38.34 -13.18
N ILE A 300 18.08 -38.91 -13.26
CA ILE A 300 19.36 -38.18 -13.23
C ILE A 300 19.74 -37.61 -14.62
N ARG A 301 18.84 -37.69 -15.62
CA ARG A 301 19.12 -37.17 -16.96
C ARG A 301 19.31 -35.65 -16.93
N PRO A 302 20.31 -35.11 -17.65
CA PRO A 302 20.53 -33.67 -17.71
C PRO A 302 19.30 -32.97 -18.30
N PRO A 303 18.95 -31.77 -17.80
CA PRO A 303 17.78 -31.03 -18.29
C PRO A 303 17.94 -30.77 -19.79
N ARG A 304 16.90 -31.06 -20.57
CA ARG A 304 16.88 -30.74 -22.01
C ARG A 304 17.11 -29.24 -22.19
N SER A 305 18.03 -28.89 -23.08
CA SER A 305 18.25 -27.52 -23.52
C SER A 305 16.94 -26.95 -24.05
N PHE A 306 16.67 -25.69 -23.71
CA PHE A 306 15.52 -24.95 -24.22
C PHE A 306 15.79 -24.67 -25.71
N ASP A 307 15.17 -25.44 -26.59
CA ASP A 307 15.32 -25.20 -28.03
C ASP A 307 14.65 -23.87 -28.43
N PRO A 308 15.21 -23.10 -29.39
CA PRO A 308 14.56 -21.89 -29.89
C PRO A 308 13.24 -22.23 -30.58
N PRO A 309 12.30 -21.28 -30.71
CA PRO A 309 11.00 -21.54 -31.30
C PRO A 309 11.13 -21.74 -32.81
N GLY A 310 11.35 -22.98 -33.22
CA GLY A 310 11.44 -23.38 -34.63
C GLY A 310 11.26 -24.88 -34.77
N TYR A 311 10.08 -25.29 -35.26
CA TYR A 311 9.75 -26.64 -35.73
C TYR A 311 9.90 -27.78 -34.70
N SER A 312 9.00 -27.85 -33.72
CA SER A 312 8.64 -29.14 -33.10
C SER A 312 7.51 -29.79 -33.90
N ARG A 313 7.90 -30.75 -34.74
CA ARG A 313 7.00 -31.74 -35.34
C ARG A 313 6.78 -32.81 -34.27
N GLY A 314 5.71 -32.69 -33.49
CA GLY A 314 5.31 -33.72 -32.52
C GLY A 314 4.76 -33.14 -31.23
N GLY A 315 3.45 -33.31 -31.05
CA GLY A 315 2.64 -33.25 -29.81
C GLY A 315 3.20 -32.52 -28.59
N THR A 316 2.52 -31.45 -28.17
CA THR A 316 2.52 -31.10 -26.75
C THR A 316 1.76 -32.19 -25.98
N ASP A 317 2.54 -33.04 -25.31
CA ASP A 317 2.12 -34.12 -24.43
C ASP A 317 1.44 -33.61 -23.14
N PHE A 318 0.29 -32.96 -23.28
CA PHE A 318 -0.64 -32.64 -22.19
C PHE A 318 -2.06 -33.14 -22.49
N ILE A 319 -2.20 -34.15 -23.35
CA ILE A 319 -3.46 -34.84 -23.58
C ILE A 319 -3.45 -36.13 -22.76
N PRO A 320 -4.30 -36.25 -21.72
CA PRO A 320 -4.42 -37.48 -20.95
C PRO A 320 -4.80 -38.67 -21.83
N GLU A 321 -4.26 -39.84 -21.53
CA GLU A 321 -4.37 -41.05 -22.37
C GLU A 321 -5.83 -41.50 -22.60
N TYR A 322 -6.75 -41.19 -21.68
CA TYR A 322 -8.19 -41.47 -21.82
C TYR A 322 -8.92 -40.61 -22.87
N LEU A 323 -8.31 -39.50 -23.31
CA LEU A 323 -8.79 -38.65 -24.41
C LEU A 323 -8.28 -39.11 -25.77
N MET A 324 -7.30 -40.02 -25.81
CA MET A 324 -6.82 -40.68 -27.03
C MET A 324 -7.68 -41.92 -27.32
N SER A 325 -8.95 -41.73 -27.67
CA SER A 325 -9.78 -42.86 -28.14
C SER A 325 -9.22 -43.44 -29.44
N PRO A 326 -9.12 -44.78 -29.59
CA PRO A 326 -8.77 -45.37 -30.88
C PRO A 326 -9.94 -45.14 -31.86
N ARG A 327 -9.68 -44.43 -32.95
CA ARG A 327 -10.57 -44.45 -34.12
C ARG A 327 -10.46 -45.81 -34.80
N SER A 328 -11.13 -46.83 -34.27
CA SER A 328 -11.54 -47.98 -35.07
C SER A 328 -12.82 -47.60 -35.79
N GLY A 329 -12.69 -47.12 -37.03
CA GLY A 329 -13.81 -47.09 -37.98
C GLY A 329 -14.18 -48.53 -38.38
N PRO A 330 -15.42 -48.78 -38.82
CA PRO A 330 -15.84 -50.09 -39.27
C PRO A 330 -15.21 -50.37 -40.64
N ASP A 331 -14.48 -51.49 -40.75
CA ASP A 331 -14.22 -52.11 -42.06
C ASP A 331 -15.43 -52.96 -42.45
N TYR A 332 -15.75 -52.92 -43.74
CA TYR A 332 -16.89 -53.55 -44.42
C TYR A 332 -17.03 -55.06 -44.21
#